data_AF-A0A3L7ZAA1-F1
#
_entry.id   AF-A0A3L7ZAA1-F1
#
_cell.length_a   1.000
_cell.length_b   1.000
_cell.length_c   1.000
_cell.angle_alpha   90.00
_cell.angle_beta   90.00
_cell.angle_gamma   90.00
#
_symmetry.space_group_name_H-M   'P 1'
#
loop_
_entity.id
_entity.type
_entity.pdbx_description
1 polymer ?
#
loop_
_entity_poly.entity_id
_entity_poly.type
_entity_poly.pdbx_seq_one_letter_code
_entity_poly.pdbx_strand_id
1 'polypeptide(L)' 'MADITYIDTDEGVAYLHLLTDAFTHEIIGWVLSDSLVASNTVTALDMGISHVSPLGFDGLIHHSDRGV' A
#
# COMPACT_ATOMS: atom_id res chain seq x y z
N MET A 1 -6.89 2.06 -3.58
CA MET A 1 -6.83 0.58 -3.58
C MET A 1 -5.60 0.13 -2.82
N ALA A 2 -5.68 -0.97 -2.08
CA ALA A 2 -4.52 -1.61 -1.43
C ALA A 2 -4.32 -3.03 -1.97
N ASP A 3 -3.05 -3.41 -2.18
CA ASP A 3 -2.66 -4.74 -2.65
C ASP A 3 -1.31 -5.17 -2.02
N ILE A 4 -1.04 -6.48 -2.01
CA ILE A 4 0.26 -7.04 -1.61
C ILE A 4 0.71 -8.04 -2.67
N THR A 5 1.90 -7.82 -3.23
CA THR A 5 2.51 -8.77 -4.18
C THR A 5 3.84 -9.29 -3.64
N TYR A 6 4.24 -10.47 -4.10
CA TYR A 6 5.57 -11.03 -3.83
C TYR A 6 6.54 -10.70 -4.98
N ILE A 7 7.81 -10.54 -4.64
CA ILE A 7 8.91 -10.29 -5.57
C ILE A 7 9.98 -11.33 -5.27
N ASP A 8 10.27 -12.16 -6.26
CA ASP A 8 11.36 -13.13 -6.17
C ASP A 8 12.70 -12.43 -6.39
N THR A 9 13.67 -12.70 -5.52
CA THR A 9 15.00 -12.08 -5.55
C THR A 9 16.05 -13.16 -5.32
N ASP A 10 17.32 -12.85 -5.63
CA ASP A 10 18.44 -13.77 -5.39
C ASP A 10 18.64 -14.11 -3.88
N GLU A 11 18.06 -13.30 -2.98
CA GLU A 11 18.13 -13.46 -1.52
C GLU A 11 16.85 -14.09 -0.92
N GLY A 12 15.87 -14.43 -1.76
CA GLY A 12 14.56 -14.97 -1.35
C GLY A 12 13.39 -14.08 -1.76
N VAL A 13 12.22 -14.32 -1.16
CA VAL A 13 10.98 -13.59 -1.51
C VAL A 13 10.80 -12.35 -0.65
N ALA A 14 10.63 -11.20 -1.29
CA ALA A 14 10.18 -9.97 -0.64
C ALA A 14 8.68 -9.74 -0.89
N TYR A 15 8.03 -9.02 0.01
CA TYR A 15 6.63 -8.63 -0.05
C TYR A 15 6.52 -7.13 -0.23
N LEU A 16 5.87 -6.71 -1.30
CA LEU A 16 5.62 -5.32 -1.62
C LEU A 16 4.17 -4.99 -1.27
N HIS A 17 4.00 -4.15 -0.25
CA HIS A 17 2.72 -3.60 0.18
C HIS A 17 2.47 -2.30 -0.60
N LEU A 18 1.33 -2.19 -1.29
CA LEU A 18 1.04 -1.08 -2.20
C LEU A 18 -0.27 -0.38 -1.86
N LEU A 19 -0.23 0.95 -1.94
CA LEU A 19 -1.40 1.79 -2.07
C LEU A 19 -1.37 2.52 -3.41
N THR A 20 -2.42 2.31 -4.19
CA THR A 20 -2.60 2.94 -5.50
C THR A 20 -3.84 3.83 -5.48
N ASP A 21 -3.71 5.05 -6.00
CA ASP A 21 -4.87 5.89 -6.30
C ASP A 21 -5.64 5.29 -7.49
N ALA A 22 -6.95 5.05 -7.30
CA ALA A 22 -7.75 4.32 -8.28
C ALA A 22 -8.05 5.14 -9.55
N PHE A 23 -7.92 6.47 -9.48
CA PHE A 23 -8.23 7.36 -10.60
C PHE A 23 -7.00 7.66 -11.44
N THR A 24 -5.87 7.97 -10.80
CA THR A 24 -4.61 8.33 -11.47
C THR A 24 -3.71 7.13 -11.75
N HIS A 25 -3.95 6.00 -11.07
CA HIS A 25 -3.04 4.85 -10.99
C HIS A 25 -1.66 5.17 -10.39
N GLU A 26 -1.53 6.28 -9.66
CA GLU A 26 -0.30 6.61 -8.96
C GLU A 26 -0.12 5.71 -7.72
N ILE A 27 1.12 5.26 -7.50
CA ILE A 27 1.52 4.61 -6.24
C ILE A 27 1.75 5.70 -5.20
N ILE A 28 0.78 5.89 -4.31
CA ILE A 28 0.78 6.95 -3.29
C ILE A 28 1.38 6.49 -1.94
N GLY A 29 1.61 5.19 -1.78
CA GLY A 29 2.23 4.62 -0.60
C GLY A 29 2.76 3.21 -0.87
N TRP A 30 3.90 2.86 -0.31
CA TRP A 30 4.51 1.54 -0.53
C TRP A 30 5.49 1.17 0.57
N VAL A 31 5.63 -0.12 0.84
CA VAL A 31 6.68 -0.69 1.70
C VAL A 31 7.15 -2.02 1.11
N LEU A 32 8.47 -2.18 0.97
CA LEU A 32 9.09 -3.47 0.68
C LEU A 32 9.58 -4.10 2.00
N SER A 33 9.16 -5.32 2.29
CA SER A 33 9.52 -6.05 3.51
C SER A 33 9.81 -7.52 3.21
N ASP A 34 10.52 -8.18 4.10
CA ASP A 34 10.72 -9.64 4.13
C ASP A 34 9.54 -10.40 4.76
N SER A 35 8.47 -9.71 5.18
CA SER A 35 7.34 -10.33 5.87
C SER A 35 5.97 -9.73 5.50
N LEU A 36 4.90 -10.51 5.68
CA LEU A 36 3.51 -10.13 5.46
C LEU A 36 2.86 -9.41 6.65
N VAL A 37 3.66 -8.85 7.57
CA VAL A 37 3.13 -8.26 8.81
C VAL A 37 2.28 -7.04 8.49
N ALA A 38 1.10 -6.93 9.11
CA ALA A 38 0.14 -5.87 8.86
C ALA A 38 0.71 -4.45 9.09
N SER A 39 1.71 -4.29 9.95
CA SER A 39 2.38 -2.99 10.19
C SER A 39 3.00 -2.41 8.92
N ASN A 40 3.45 -3.26 7.98
CA ASN A 40 3.98 -2.82 6.69
C ASN A 40 2.87 -2.19 5.84
N THR A 41 1.69 -2.81 5.80
CA THR A 41 0.51 -2.24 5.12
C THR A 41 0.04 -0.94 5.77
N VAL A 42 0.05 -0.87 7.11
CA VAL A 42 -0.29 0.36 7.84
C VAL A 42 0.69 1.50 7.49
N THR A 43 1.99 1.18 7.41
CA THR A 43 3.00 2.18 7.04
C THR A 43 2.78 2.69 5.61
N ALA A 44 2.48 1.81 4.65
CA ALA A 44 2.12 2.21 3.29
C ALA A 44 0.83 3.05 3.26
N LEU A 45 -0.14 2.75 4.14
CA LEU A 45 -1.36 3.53 4.29
C LEU A 45 -1.09 4.94 4.82
N ASP A 46 -0.25 5.08 5.84
CA ASP A 46 0.12 6.37 6.42
C ASP A 46 0.84 7.26 5.40
N MET A 47 1.66 6.67 4.51
CA MET A 47 2.25 7.38 3.36
C MET A 47 1.17 7.91 2.42
N GLY A 48 0.21 7.07 2.04
CA GLY A 48 -0.90 7.46 1.18
C GLY A 48 -1.76 8.57 1.79
N ILE A 49 -2.11 8.46 3.08
CA ILE A 49 -2.84 9.48 3.83
C ILE A 49 -2.08 10.81 3.83
N SER A 50 -0.78 10.76 4.06
CA SER A 50 0.08 11.96 4.05
C SER A 50 0.13 12.62 2.67
N HIS A 51 0.15 11.80 1.61
CA HIS A 51 0.12 12.27 0.22
C HIS A 51 -1.20 12.98 -0.12
N VAL A 52 -2.35 12.43 0.30
CA VAL A 52 -3.67 13.04 0.00
C VAL A 52 -4.11 14.12 0.99
N SER A 53 -3.52 14.20 2.18
CA SER A 53 -3.89 15.15 3.24
C SER A 53 -4.05 16.61 2.77
N PRO A 54 -3.17 17.16 1.89
CA PRO A 54 -3.33 18.53 1.38
C PRO A 54 -4.59 18.76 0.52
N LEU A 55 -5.17 17.70 -0.05
CA LEU A 55 -6.38 17.74 -0.88
C LEU A 55 -7.67 17.57 -0.06
N GLY A 56 -7.55 17.12 1.19
CA GLY A 56 -8.66 16.76 2.05
C GLY A 56 -9.14 15.32 1.85
N PHE A 57 -10.00 14.85 2.75
CA PHE A 57 -10.48 13.46 2.79
C PHE A 57 -11.97 13.32 2.43
N ASP A 58 -12.65 14.41 2.08
CA ASP A 58 -14.10 14.40 1.85
C ASP A 58 -14.45 13.48 0.67
N GLY A 59 -15.23 12.43 0.97
CA GLY A 59 -15.64 11.42 -0.02
C GLY A 59 -14.58 10.36 -0.34
N LEU A 60 -13.40 10.37 0.32
CA LEU A 60 -12.36 9.38 0.09
C LEU A 60 -12.72 8.03 0.76
N ILE A 61 -12.56 6.95 0.00
CA ILE A 61 -12.79 5.57 0.49
C ILE A 61 -11.52 4.76 0.27
N HIS A 62 -11.01 4.17 1.34
CA HIS A 62 -9.97 3.15 1.25
C HIS A 62 -10.61 1.79 0.95
N HIS A 63 -10.17 1.16 -0.13
CA HIS A 63 -10.59 -0.19 -0.52
C HIS A 63 -9.40 -1.15 -0.40
N SER A 64 -9.58 -2.21 0.38
CA SER A 64 -8.66 -3.34 0.51
C SER A 64 -9.43 -4.65 0.29
N ASP A 65 -8.75 -5.61 -0.32
CA ASP A 65 -9.30 -6.95 -0.45
C ASP A 65 -9.14 -7.71 0.87
N ARG A 66 -10.01 -8.70 1.08
CA ARG A 66 -9.95 -9.54 2.26
C ARG A 66 -8.76 -10.50 2.13
N GLY A 67 -7.80 -10.38 3.05
CA GLY A 67 -6.75 -11.38 3.25
C GLY A 67 -7.31 -12.75 3.66
N VAL A 68 -6.60 -13.81 3.28
CA VAL A 68 -6.88 -15.22 3.66
C VAL A 68 -6.18 -15.62 4.95
#